data_AF-A0A7S3LDB1-F1
#
_entry.id   AF-A0A7S3LDB1-F1
#
_cell.length_a   1.000
_cell.length_b   1.000
_cell.length_c   1.000
_cell.angle_alpha   90.00
_cell.angle_beta   90.00
_cell.angle_gamma   90.00
#
_symmetry.space_group_name_H-M   'P 1'
#
loop_
_entity.id
_entity.type
_entity.pdbx_description
1 polymer ?
#
loop_
_entity_poly.entity_id
_entity_poly.type
_entity_poly.pdbx_seq_one_letter_code
_entity_poly.pdbx_strand_id
1 'polypeptide(L)'
;LCESPNQISFTYDSQSNCDDSLNQQGMEGNDICEDLAVLEDSVTISCEDATTNVGLRVFPATVASGDEFTVIGSETASVLPETIRCIIKDMNGYDLQRNLIQTTGPLHLKEKYGSLQVQMCDDQDCLQTATMTYTV
;
A
#
# COMPACT_ATOMS: atom_id res chain seq x y z
N LEU A 1 0.46 -13.28 8.24
CA LEU A 1 -0.80 -13.28 7.48
C LEU A 1 -1.69 -12.30 8.19
N CYS A 2 -1.96 -11.16 7.56
CA CYS A 2 -2.74 -10.08 8.16
C CYS A 2 -4.13 -10.12 7.47
N GLU A 3 -5.17 -10.54 8.18
CA GLU A 3 -6.54 -10.66 7.66
C GLU A 3 -7.34 -9.40 8.03
N SER A 4 -7.75 -8.62 7.04
CA SER A 4 -8.62 -7.43 7.16
C SER A 4 -8.13 -6.36 8.16
N PRO A 5 -6.97 -5.72 7.90
CA PRO A 5 -6.42 -4.72 8.82
C PRO A 5 -7.29 -3.45 8.88
N ASN A 6 -7.34 -2.81 10.05
CA ASN A 6 -7.93 -1.47 10.22
C ASN A 6 -7.05 -0.37 9.63
N GLN A 7 -5.74 -0.66 9.52
CA GLN A 7 -4.74 0.23 8.96
C GLN A 7 -3.56 -0.54 8.35
N ILE A 8 -2.92 0.06 7.35
CA ILE A 8 -1.71 -0.46 6.72
C ILE A 8 -0.72 0.70 6.52
N SER A 9 0.56 0.44 6.79
CA SER A 9 1.63 1.42 6.63
C SER A 9 2.55 1.04 5.48
N PHE A 10 2.96 2.06 4.74
CA PHE A 10 3.88 1.93 3.61
C PHE A 10 5.03 2.92 3.72
N THR A 11 6.18 2.54 3.18
CA THR A 11 7.26 3.47 2.82
C THR A 11 7.13 3.87 1.36
N TYR A 12 7.34 5.14 1.06
CA TYR A 12 7.42 5.64 -0.30
C TYR A 12 8.86 5.57 -0.85
N ASP A 13 9.05 5.10 -2.09
CA ASP A 13 10.34 5.07 -2.80
C ASP A 13 10.24 5.72 -4.18
N SER A 14 10.79 6.93 -4.30
CA SER A 14 10.79 7.71 -5.55
C SER A 14 11.58 7.08 -6.71
N GLN A 15 12.45 6.09 -6.43
CA GLN A 15 13.28 5.45 -7.45
C GLN A 15 12.62 4.23 -8.10
N SER A 16 11.44 3.85 -7.62
CA SER A 16 10.79 2.60 -7.99
C SER A 16 9.58 2.82 -8.87
N ASN A 17 9.40 1.97 -9.87
CA ASN A 17 8.26 2.01 -10.78
C ASN A 17 7.41 0.73 -10.66
N CYS A 18 6.40 0.57 -11.51
CA CYS A 18 5.55 -0.61 -11.47
C CYS A 18 6.27 -1.92 -11.83
N ASP A 19 7.32 -1.88 -12.65
CA ASP A 19 8.17 -3.05 -12.97
C ASP A 19 8.99 -3.52 -11.76
N ASP A 20 9.22 -2.64 -10.78
CA ASP A 20 9.88 -2.98 -9.51
C ASP A 20 8.93 -3.60 -8.47
N SER A 21 7.66 -3.81 -8.84
CA SER A 21 6.68 -4.46 -7.96
C SER A 21 7.10 -5.88 -7.62
N LEU A 22 7.09 -6.18 -6.33
CA LEU A 22 7.41 -7.49 -5.77
C LEU A 22 6.33 -7.84 -4.76
N ASN A 23 5.18 -8.26 -5.28
CA ASN A 23 4.04 -8.70 -4.47
C ASN A 23 3.46 -9.99 -5.06
N GLN A 24 2.75 -10.74 -4.22
CA GLN A 24 2.15 -12.02 -4.61
C GLN A 24 0.72 -11.85 -5.13
N GLN A 25 0.23 -10.62 -5.23
CA GLN A 25 -1.12 -10.35 -5.69
C GLN A 25 -1.14 -10.49 -7.21
N GLY A 26 -1.80 -11.54 -7.69
CA GLY A 26 -2.10 -11.74 -9.10
C GLY A 26 -3.56 -11.39 -9.34
N MET A 27 -3.90 -10.12 -9.50
CA MET A 27 -5.24 -9.75 -9.99
C MET A 27 -5.30 -10.09 -11.48
N GLU A 28 -5.87 -11.24 -11.81
CA GLU A 28 -6.09 -11.65 -13.21
C GLU A 28 -6.85 -10.56 -13.97
N GLY A 29 -6.17 -9.92 -14.94
CA GLY A 29 -6.80 -9.01 -15.90
C GLY A 29 -6.90 -7.52 -15.51
N ASN A 30 -6.34 -7.08 -14.37
CA ASN A 30 -6.26 -5.66 -14.00
C ASN A 30 -4.82 -5.23 -13.73
N ASP A 31 -4.41 -4.06 -14.24
CA ASP A 31 -3.12 -3.45 -13.90
C ASP A 31 -3.10 -3.10 -12.40
N ILE A 32 -2.30 -3.86 -11.65
CA ILE A 32 -2.11 -3.73 -10.19
C ILE A 32 -1.35 -2.44 -9.87
N CYS A 33 -0.55 -1.98 -10.83
CA CYS A 33 0.21 -0.75 -10.77
C CYS A 33 0.26 -0.14 -12.17
N GLU A 34 0.14 1.18 -12.24
CA GLU A 34 0.29 1.95 -13.48
C GLU A 34 1.17 3.18 -13.25
N ASP A 35 2.24 3.30 -14.03
CA ASP A 35 3.11 4.47 -14.07
C ASP A 35 2.53 5.51 -15.05
N LEU A 36 2.22 6.71 -14.54
CA LEU A 36 1.64 7.81 -15.32
C LEU A 36 2.66 8.89 -15.64
N ALA A 37 3.63 9.08 -14.75
CA ALA A 37 4.72 10.02 -14.89
C ALA A 37 5.93 9.60 -14.05
N VAL A 38 7.02 10.37 -14.15
CA VAL A 38 8.20 10.18 -13.30
C VAL A 38 7.88 10.59 -11.87
N LEU A 39 8.26 9.76 -10.90
CA LEU A 39 8.09 10.05 -9.48
C LEU A 39 8.99 11.19 -9.00
N GLU A 40 8.50 11.95 -8.01
CA GLU A 40 9.21 13.06 -7.39
C GLU A 40 9.70 12.69 -5.99
N ASP A 41 10.68 13.42 -5.44
CA ASP A 41 11.16 13.14 -4.09
C ASP A 41 10.09 13.41 -3.01
N SER A 42 9.22 14.40 -3.22
CA SER A 42 8.13 14.76 -2.30
C SER A 42 6.80 14.67 -3.03
N VAL A 43 5.86 13.91 -2.48
CA VAL A 43 4.58 13.61 -3.12
C VAL A 43 3.42 13.74 -2.14
N THR A 44 2.22 13.83 -2.69
CA THR A 44 0.98 13.68 -1.92
C THR A 44 0.33 12.33 -2.25
N ILE A 45 -0.11 11.62 -1.22
CA ILE A 45 -0.75 10.31 -1.34
C ILE A 45 -2.21 10.41 -0.94
N SER A 46 -3.06 9.87 -1.81
CA SER A 46 -4.48 9.69 -1.55
C SER A 46 -4.84 8.24 -1.79
N CYS A 47 -5.65 7.65 -0.91
CA CYS A 47 -6.18 6.31 -1.10
C CYS A 47 -7.70 6.31 -0.99
N GLU A 48 -8.35 5.41 -1.71
CA GLU A 48 -9.79 5.24 -1.74
C GLU A 48 -10.15 3.74 -1.78
N ASP A 49 -11.36 3.41 -1.38
CA ASP A 49 -11.97 2.12 -1.70
C ASP A 49 -12.08 1.99 -3.23
N ALA A 50 -11.44 0.97 -3.80
CA ALA A 50 -11.42 0.78 -5.25
C ALA A 50 -12.80 0.47 -5.85
N THR A 51 -13.74 -0.03 -5.05
CA THR A 51 -15.09 -0.41 -5.46
C THR A 51 -16.06 0.77 -5.33
N THR A 52 -16.01 1.48 -4.20
CA THR A 52 -16.98 2.55 -3.90
C THR A 52 -16.46 3.96 -4.21
N ASN A 53 -15.16 4.12 -4.46
CA ASN A 53 -14.43 5.39 -4.57
C ASN A 53 -14.60 6.30 -3.33
N VAL A 54 -14.86 5.70 -2.16
CA VAL A 54 -14.89 6.42 -0.89
C VAL A 54 -13.45 6.66 -0.43
N GLY A 55 -13.10 7.92 -0.20
CA GLY A 55 -11.78 8.31 0.28
C GLY A 55 -11.45 7.68 1.64
N LEU A 56 -10.22 7.20 1.76
CA LEU A 56 -9.63 6.67 2.99
C LEU A 56 -8.76 7.75 3.64
N ARG A 57 -8.53 7.60 4.94
CA ARG A 57 -7.67 8.53 5.66
C ARG A 57 -6.21 8.13 5.45
N VAL A 58 -5.37 9.09 5.06
CA VAL A 58 -3.93 8.92 4.87
C VAL A 58 -3.18 9.85 5.83
N PHE A 59 -2.20 9.35 6.58
CA PHE A 59 -1.40 10.16 7.49
C PHE A 59 0.06 9.68 7.63
N PRO A 60 1.04 10.58 7.45
CA PRO A 60 0.92 11.86 6.75
C PRO A 60 0.50 11.67 5.29
N ALA A 61 -0.26 12.61 4.73
CA ALA A 61 -0.65 12.56 3.32
C ALA A 61 0.45 13.08 2.39
N THR A 62 1.38 13.88 2.89
CA THR A 62 2.55 14.35 2.13
C THR A 62 3.79 13.68 2.71
N VAL A 63 4.58 13.05 1.85
CA VAL A 63 5.75 12.24 2.23
C VAL A 63 6.90 12.50 1.28
N ALA A 64 8.12 12.43 1.80
CA ALA A 64 9.34 12.37 1.00
C ALA A 64 9.77 10.92 0.74
N SER A 65 10.70 10.70 -0.18
CA SER A 65 11.27 9.39 -0.46
C SER A 65 11.94 8.83 0.81
N GLY A 66 11.53 7.62 1.20
CA GLY A 66 11.96 6.96 2.43
C GLY A 66 11.05 7.22 3.64
N ASP A 67 10.11 8.17 3.56
CA ASP A 67 9.13 8.41 4.63
C ASP A 67 8.05 7.33 4.64
N GLU A 68 7.49 7.12 5.84
CA GLU A 68 6.35 6.23 6.07
C GLU A 68 5.03 7.01 6.11
N PHE A 69 3.97 6.40 5.56
CA PHE A 69 2.59 6.85 5.73
C PHE A 69 1.67 5.67 6.05
N THR A 70 0.55 5.98 6.70
CA THR A 70 -0.46 5.00 7.08
C THR A 70 -1.78 5.31 6.41
N VAL A 71 -2.38 4.28 5.81
CA VAL A 71 -3.75 4.28 5.30
C VAL A 71 -4.65 3.65 6.34
N ILE A 72 -5.71 4.35 6.71
CA ILE A 72 -6.67 3.97 7.75
C ILE A 72 -8.04 3.86 7.09
N GLY A 73 -8.88 2.94 7.57
CA GLY A 73 -10.28 2.82 7.20
C GLY A 73 -11.02 4.17 7.20
N SER A 74 -12.11 4.24 6.43
CA SER A 74 -12.91 5.47 6.32
C SER A 74 -13.60 5.82 7.65
N GLU A 75 -14.09 7.06 7.78
CA GLU A 75 -14.84 7.46 8.98
C GLU A 75 -16.12 6.63 9.19
N THR A 76 -16.66 6.03 8.11
CA THR A 76 -17.87 5.22 8.15
C THR A 76 -17.60 3.73 8.35
N ALA A 77 -16.36 3.27 8.13
CA ALA A 77 -15.94 1.88 8.29
C ALA A 77 -14.51 1.82 8.84
N SER A 78 -14.36 1.34 10.08
CA SER A 78 -13.07 1.25 10.76
C SER A 78 -12.08 0.25 10.14
N VAL A 79 -12.57 -0.63 9.26
CA VAL A 79 -11.79 -1.66 8.58
C VAL A 79 -11.45 -1.17 7.17
N LEU A 80 -10.25 -1.50 6.67
CA LEU A 80 -9.93 -1.23 5.27
C LEU A 80 -10.83 -2.04 4.33
N PRO A 81 -11.26 -1.46 3.18
CA PRO A 81 -12.05 -2.17 2.19
C PRO A 81 -11.20 -3.24 1.50
N GLU A 82 -11.84 -4.26 0.91
CA GLU A 82 -11.17 -5.42 0.29
C GLU A 82 -10.05 -5.05 -0.68
N THR A 83 -10.22 -3.96 -1.42
CA THR A 83 -9.21 -3.42 -2.31
C THR A 83 -9.16 -1.91 -2.17
N ILE A 84 -7.95 -1.39 -1.97
CA ILE A 84 -7.69 0.04 -1.95
C ILE A 84 -7.00 0.46 -3.25
N ARG A 85 -7.34 1.64 -3.75
CA ARG A 85 -6.60 2.32 -4.81
C ARG A 85 -5.84 3.48 -4.19
N CYS A 86 -4.52 3.40 -4.20
CA CYS A 86 -3.64 4.50 -3.78
C CYS A 86 -3.07 5.21 -5.00
N ILE A 87 -3.15 6.54 -4.99
CA ILE A 87 -2.70 7.42 -6.06
C ILE A 87 -1.61 8.32 -5.48
N ILE A 88 -0.47 8.32 -6.14
CA ILE A 88 0.66 9.18 -5.83
C ILE A 88 0.58 10.38 -6.75
N LYS A 89 0.64 11.58 -6.19
CA LYS A 89 0.49 12.85 -6.89
C LYS A 89 1.69 13.75 -6.65
N ASP A 90 2.04 14.54 -7.65
CA ASP A 90 2.98 15.65 -7.44
C ASP A 90 2.37 16.72 -6.51
N MET A 91 3.16 17.73 -6.16
CA MET A 91 2.71 18.82 -5.31
C MET A 91 1.68 19.75 -5.97
N ASN A 92 1.43 19.60 -7.27
CA ASN A 92 0.40 20.31 -8.02
C ASN A 92 -0.90 19.49 -8.17
N GLY A 93 -0.91 18.24 -7.72
CA GLY A 93 -2.05 17.32 -7.77
C GLY A 93 -2.15 16.44 -9.03
N TYR A 94 -1.12 16.42 -9.88
CA TYR A 94 -1.05 15.53 -11.05
C TYR A 94 -0.69 14.11 -10.63
N ASP A 95 -1.38 13.12 -11.18
CA ASP A 95 -1.13 11.71 -10.88
C ASP A 95 0.21 11.24 -11.48
N LEU A 96 1.03 10.62 -10.65
CA LEU A 96 2.35 10.07 -11.01
C LEU A 96 2.32 8.54 -11.11
N GLN A 97 1.62 7.88 -10.18
CA GLN A 97 1.47 6.42 -10.17
C GLN A 97 0.15 6.03 -9.48
N ARG A 98 -0.46 4.95 -9.96
CA ARG A 98 -1.66 4.34 -9.37
C ARG A 98 -1.34 2.91 -8.93
N ASN A 99 -1.74 2.56 -7.72
CA ASN A 99 -1.51 1.24 -7.13
C ASN A 99 -2.85 0.68 -6.63
N LEU A 100 -3.20 -0.52 -7.07
CA LEU A 100 -4.36 -1.28 -6.62
C LEU A 100 -3.90 -2.39 -5.69
N ILE A 101 -4.35 -2.37 -4.44
CA ILE A 101 -3.81 -3.22 -3.37
C ILE A 101 -4.97 -3.96 -2.70
N GLN A 102 -4.95 -5.28 -2.73
CA GLN A 102 -5.91 -6.12 -2.02
C GLN A 102 -5.52 -6.18 -0.54
N THR A 103 -6.47 -5.89 0.36
CA THR A 103 -6.23 -5.85 1.81
C THR A 103 -6.82 -7.04 2.56
N THR A 104 -7.74 -7.79 1.94
CA THR A 104 -8.41 -8.96 2.52
C THR A 104 -7.76 -10.30 2.15
N GLY A 105 -6.58 -10.25 1.53
CA GLY A 105 -5.72 -11.40 1.28
C GLY A 105 -4.45 -11.37 2.12
N PRO A 106 -3.54 -12.35 1.96
CA PRO A 106 -2.27 -12.36 2.66
C PRO A 106 -1.39 -11.19 2.21
N LEU A 107 -1.44 -10.08 2.94
CA LEU A 107 -0.43 -9.03 2.84
C LEU A 107 0.84 -9.50 3.53
N HIS A 108 1.96 -9.47 2.82
CA HIS A 108 3.26 -9.82 3.37
C HIS A 108 4.09 -8.57 3.63
N LEU A 109 4.77 -8.54 4.78
CA LEU A 109 5.73 -7.48 5.07
C LEU A 109 6.77 -7.40 3.95
N LYS A 110 7.14 -6.17 3.60
CA LYS A 110 8.10 -5.84 2.53
C LYS A 110 7.62 -6.14 1.12
N GLU A 111 6.36 -6.55 0.93
CA GLU A 111 5.77 -6.52 -0.42
C GLU A 111 5.80 -5.11 -0.98
N LYS A 112 6.01 -5.05 -2.28
CA LYS A 112 6.17 -3.80 -3.01
C LYS A 112 5.15 -3.70 -4.13
N TYR A 113 4.41 -2.60 -4.09
CA TYR A 113 3.36 -2.21 -5.03
C TYR A 113 3.85 -0.92 -5.70
N GLY A 114 4.53 -1.06 -6.83
CA GLY A 114 5.24 0.04 -7.47
C GLY A 114 6.26 0.70 -6.54
N SER A 115 5.99 1.95 -6.19
CA SER A 115 6.81 2.74 -5.24
C SER A 115 6.38 2.64 -3.78
N LEU A 116 5.38 1.80 -3.46
CA LEU A 116 4.86 1.63 -2.10
C LEU A 116 5.32 0.30 -1.51
N GLN A 117 6.11 0.34 -0.45
CA GLN A 117 6.56 -0.86 0.25
C GLN A 117 5.84 -1.04 1.59
N VAL A 118 5.20 -2.18 1.80
CA VAL A 118 4.49 -2.51 3.06
C VAL A 118 5.47 -2.61 4.23
N GLN A 119 5.25 -1.81 5.27
CA GLN A 119 6.02 -1.86 6.53
C GLN A 119 5.26 -2.50 7.68
N MET A 120 3.94 -2.27 7.75
CA MET A 120 3.11 -2.76 8.84
C MET A 120 1.69 -3.01 8.38
N CYS A 121 1.09 -4.08 8.90
CA CYS A 121 -0.34 -4.35 8.85
C CYS A 121 -0.74 -4.69 10.29
N ASP A 122 -1.60 -3.90 10.94
CA ASP A 122 -2.02 -4.16 12.34
C ASP A 122 -3.07 -5.29 12.39
N ASP A 123 -3.08 -6.23 13.36
CA ASP A 123 -3.57 -5.99 14.73
C ASP A 123 -2.74 -6.61 15.90
N GLN A 124 -1.45 -7.00 15.77
CA GLN A 124 -0.50 -7.16 16.92
C GLN A 124 0.92 -7.63 16.54
N ASP A 125 1.12 -8.35 15.43
CA ASP A 125 2.45 -8.81 15.00
C ASP A 125 2.28 -9.49 13.64
N CYS A 126 2.66 -8.83 12.53
CA CYS A 126 2.85 -9.56 11.28
C CYS A 126 4.20 -10.37 11.32
N LEU A 127 4.65 -10.80 12.52
CA LEU A 127 5.65 -11.84 12.77
C LEU A 127 4.94 -13.20 12.77
N GLN A 128 4.96 -13.92 11.65
CA GLN A 128 4.94 -15.37 11.77
C GLN A 128 6.27 -15.78 12.44
N THR A 129 6.20 -16.25 13.68
CA THR A 129 7.32 -16.95 14.31
C THR A 129 7.69 -18.11 13.38
N ALA A 130 8.85 -18.02 12.73
CA ALA A 130 9.42 -19.17 12.05
C ALA A 130 9.76 -20.20 13.14
N THR A 131 8.90 -21.19 13.32
CA THR A 131 9.23 -22.36 14.15
C THR A 131 10.32 -23.13 13.41
N MET A 132 11.58 -22.79 13.65
CA MET A 132 12.70 -23.61 13.21
C MET A 132 12.68 -24.91 14.02
N THR A 133 12.05 -25.94 13.47
CA THR A 133 12.18 -27.31 13.99
C THR A 133 13.56 -27.83 13.60
N TYR A 134 14.56 -27.64 14.47
CA TYR A 134 15.81 -28.39 14.35
C TYR A 134 15.52 -29.85 14.70
N THR A 135 15.62 -30.73 13.72
CA THR A 135 15.67 -32.18 13.99
C THR A 135 17.08 -32.50 14.45
N VAL A 136 17.19 -33.03 15.68
CA VAL A 136 18.44 -33.45 16.32
C VAL A 136 19.00 -34.71 15.66
#